data_AF-A0A9E2QF04-F1
#
_entry.id   AF-A0A9E2QF04-F1
#
_cell.length_a   1.000
_cell.length_b   1.000
_cell.length_c   1.000
_cell.angle_alpha   90.00
_cell.angle_beta   90.00
_cell.angle_gamma   90.00
#
_symmetry.space_group_name_H-M   'P 1'
#
loop_
_entity.id
_entity.type
_entity.pdbx_description
1 polymer ?
#
loop_
_entity_poly.entity_id
_entity_poly.type
_entity_poly.pdbx_seq_one_letter_code
_entity_poly.pdbx_strand_id
1 'polypeptide(L)'
;MVEKEKPIAKGEGLPEMPDEIILAPKKPALDWKRLLFMSIGIILFIVIYFVPPWPDAVDPVGEHFILSKAGKGALAVFALAGTWWVFEVVPIGVTSIMIGVLQALFQVRTAKEAFKDFMDPSVLFIFGSIVIGMVFTKTGLTKRLAYKMLEIVGEKTSMIYLGCFVVTSALTHIMAHTAVAATVFPLLLAIYALYGEGDKKTKFGKGLFIGMAYVAGAGSIITLLGAARGAVAIGFFNDIMKQDVSFFQLTYYMFIPGWLMTFALWGYFMVALKPEKKTIPGLREKAKKLNAQLG
;
A
#
# COMPACT_ATOMS: atom_id res chain seq x y z
N MET A 1 0.08 2.45 -65.63
CA MET A 1 -0.44 1.21 -65.02
C MET A 1 -0.12 1.26 -63.54
N VAL A 2 -1.15 1.09 -62.72
CA VAL A 2 -1.26 1.51 -61.32
C VAL A 2 -0.49 0.59 -60.38
N GLU A 3 0.25 1.21 -59.48
CA GLU A 3 0.92 0.65 -58.31
C GLU A 3 -0.12 -0.02 -57.39
N LYS A 4 -0.02 -1.33 -57.17
CA LYS A 4 -0.88 -2.04 -56.21
C LYS A 4 -0.30 -1.91 -54.81
N GLU A 5 -0.91 -1.04 -54.01
CA GLU A 5 -0.76 -0.99 -52.55
C GLU A 5 -0.93 -2.39 -51.94
N LYS A 6 0.05 -2.82 -51.12
CA LYS A 6 -0.14 -3.94 -50.20
C LYS A 6 -0.63 -3.38 -48.85
N PRO A 7 -1.65 -4.01 -48.26
CA PRO A 7 -2.42 -3.43 -47.16
C PRO A 7 -1.64 -3.36 -45.85
N ILE A 8 -1.97 -2.34 -45.07
CA ILE A 8 -1.49 -2.01 -43.73
C ILE A 8 -1.54 -3.27 -42.84
N ALA A 9 -0.38 -3.72 -42.34
CA ALA A 9 -0.33 -4.80 -41.37
C ALA A 9 -0.99 -4.34 -40.06
N LYS A 10 -2.09 -5.01 -39.70
CA LYS A 10 -2.88 -4.83 -38.48
C LYS A 10 -1.97 -4.68 -37.25
N GLY A 11 -1.83 -3.45 -36.77
CA GLY A 11 -1.55 -3.19 -35.37
C GLY A 11 -2.85 -3.15 -34.55
N GLU A 12 -2.69 -3.25 -33.24
CA GLU A 12 -3.63 -2.75 -32.22
C GLU A 12 -4.79 -3.67 -31.77
N GLY A 13 -4.55 -4.98 -31.69
CA GLY A 13 -5.38 -5.92 -30.94
C GLY A 13 -4.65 -6.48 -29.71
N LEU A 14 -5.38 -6.94 -28.70
CA LEU A 14 -4.83 -7.77 -27.61
C LEU A 14 -3.99 -8.91 -28.21
N PRO A 15 -2.87 -9.31 -27.59
CA PRO A 15 -2.08 -10.45 -28.05
C PRO A 15 -2.99 -11.67 -28.28
N GLU A 16 -2.73 -12.44 -29.34
CA GLU A 16 -3.48 -13.66 -29.64
C GLU A 16 -3.53 -14.54 -28.39
N MET A 17 -4.71 -15.06 -28.06
CA MET A 17 -4.88 -15.95 -26.92
C MET A 17 -3.91 -17.12 -27.09
N PRO A 18 -3.07 -17.44 -26.08
CA PRO A 18 -2.18 -18.59 -26.17
C PRO A 18 -2.99 -19.85 -26.46
N ASP A 19 -2.46 -20.72 -27.33
CA ASP A 19 -3.12 -21.96 -27.78
C ASP A 19 -3.51 -22.88 -26.61
N GLU A 20 -2.81 -22.74 -25.48
CA GLU A 20 -3.16 -23.37 -24.21
C GLU A 20 -3.54 -22.32 -23.16
N ILE A 21 -4.83 -22.28 -22.83
CA ILE A 21 -5.31 -21.64 -21.61
C ILE A 21 -4.86 -22.52 -20.45
N ILE A 22 -3.70 -22.22 -19.85
CA ILE A 22 -3.30 -22.80 -18.58
C ILE A 22 -4.27 -22.27 -17.51
N LEU A 23 -5.36 -23.00 -17.32
CA LEU A 23 -6.28 -22.75 -16.22
C LEU A 23 -5.48 -22.89 -14.93
N ALA A 24 -5.47 -21.82 -14.13
CA ALA A 24 -4.87 -21.88 -12.80
C ALA A 24 -5.45 -23.10 -12.07
N PRO A 25 -4.61 -23.93 -11.41
CA PRO A 25 -5.07 -25.13 -10.74
C PRO A 25 -6.22 -24.77 -9.81
N LYS A 26 -7.31 -25.53 -9.89
CA LYS A 26 -8.51 -25.32 -9.07
C LYS A 26 -8.07 -25.28 -7.61
N LYS A 27 -8.15 -24.09 -6.98
CA LYS A 27 -7.82 -23.94 -5.55
C LYS A 27 -8.53 -25.05 -4.78
N PRO A 28 -7.86 -25.77 -3.86
CA PRO A 28 -8.51 -26.80 -3.07
C PRO A 28 -9.76 -26.21 -2.41
N ALA A 29 -10.86 -26.99 -2.42
CA ALA A 29 -12.15 -26.52 -1.92
C ALA A 29 -12.09 -26.10 -0.44
N LEU A 30 -11.15 -26.67 0.31
CA LEU A 30 -10.86 -26.35 1.70
C LEU A 30 -9.36 -26.06 1.86
N ASP A 31 -9.03 -24.84 2.27
CA ASP A 31 -7.68 -24.49 2.71
C ASP A 31 -7.53 -24.86 4.19
N TRP A 32 -6.96 -26.04 4.46
CA TRP A 32 -6.82 -26.56 5.82
C TRP A 32 -5.94 -25.68 6.72
N LYS A 33 -4.92 -25.03 6.15
CA LYS A 33 -4.05 -24.11 6.90
C LYS A 33 -4.84 -22.88 7.32
N ARG A 34 -5.64 -22.34 6.41
CA ARG A 34 -6.54 -21.23 6.70
C ARG A 34 -7.52 -21.57 7.83
N LEU A 35 -8.14 -22.75 7.77
CA LEU A 35 -9.06 -23.23 8.82
C LEU A 35 -8.37 -23.44 10.17
N LEU A 36 -7.14 -23.95 10.16
CA LEU A 36 -6.34 -24.11 11.37
C LEU A 36 -6.14 -22.76 12.08
N PHE A 37 -5.61 -21.75 11.38
CA PHE A 37 -5.35 -20.43 11.99
C PHE A 37 -6.64 -19.69 12.36
N MET A 38 -7.73 -19.87 11.61
CA MET A 38 -9.04 -19.38 12.02
C MET A 38 -9.46 -19.99 13.36
N SER A 39 -9.33 -21.31 13.48
CA SER A 39 -9.66 -22.05 14.70
C SER A 39 -8.77 -21.65 15.86
N ILE A 40 -7.47 -21.42 15.63
CA ILE A 40 -6.54 -20.92 16.66
C ILE A 40 -7.03 -19.59 17.24
N GLY A 41 -7.43 -18.62 16.41
CA GLY A 41 -7.97 -17.35 16.88
C GLY A 41 -9.23 -17.52 17.74
N ILE A 42 -10.13 -18.43 17.36
CA ILE A 42 -11.35 -18.74 18.11
C ILE A 42 -11.02 -19.44 19.44
N ILE A 43 -10.11 -20.40 19.42
CA ILE A 43 -9.65 -21.10 20.62
C ILE A 43 -9.01 -20.11 21.59
N LEU A 44 -8.14 -19.22 21.11
CA LEU A 44 -7.53 -18.17 21.94
C LEU A 44 -8.59 -17.26 22.57
N PHE A 45 -9.61 -16.85 21.82
CA PHE A 45 -10.73 -16.09 22.37
C PHE A 45 -11.43 -16.85 23.51
N ILE A 46 -11.82 -18.09 23.26
CA ILE A 46 -12.56 -18.92 24.23
C ILE A 46 -11.71 -19.14 25.48
N VAL A 47 -10.46 -19.56 25.31
CA VAL A 47 -9.54 -19.81 26.41
C VAL A 47 -9.35 -18.54 27.24
N ILE A 48 -9.00 -17.42 26.60
CA ILE A 48 -8.77 -16.17 27.32
C ILE A 48 -10.06 -15.70 28.01
N TYR A 49 -11.23 -15.80 27.38
CA TYR A 49 -12.49 -15.31 27.97
C TYR A 49 -12.98 -16.16 29.15
N PHE A 50 -12.86 -17.49 29.07
CA PHE A 50 -13.45 -18.42 30.04
C PHE A 50 -12.49 -18.93 31.14
N VAL A 51 -11.17 -18.77 30.99
CA VAL A 51 -10.20 -19.12 32.05
C VAL A 51 -10.48 -18.33 33.35
N PRO A 52 -10.20 -18.82 34.57
CA PRO A 52 -10.39 -18.04 35.79
C PRO A 52 -9.67 -16.67 35.77
N PRO A 53 -10.12 -15.68 36.57
CA PRO A 53 -9.44 -14.39 36.67
C PRO A 53 -7.95 -14.57 36.94
N TRP A 54 -7.12 -13.83 36.21
CA TRP A 54 -5.68 -13.84 36.42
C TRP A 54 -5.32 -13.10 37.71
N PRO A 55 -4.15 -13.41 38.31
CA PRO A 55 -3.64 -12.66 39.45
C PRO A 55 -3.51 -11.17 39.14
N ASP A 56 -3.64 -10.35 40.17
CA ASP A 56 -3.47 -8.90 40.06
C ASP A 56 -2.08 -8.56 39.53
N ALA A 57 -2.02 -7.57 38.63
CA ALA A 57 -0.73 -7.02 38.23
C ALA A 57 -0.28 -6.07 39.34
N VAL A 58 0.90 -6.31 39.93
CA VAL A 58 1.47 -5.44 40.97
C VAL A 58 2.57 -4.60 40.34
N ASP A 59 2.44 -3.28 40.42
CA ASP A 59 3.49 -2.38 39.93
C ASP A 59 4.70 -2.32 40.90
N PRO A 60 5.83 -1.72 40.51
CA PRO A 60 6.99 -1.59 41.39
C PRO A 60 6.76 -0.76 42.67
N VAL A 61 5.61 -0.07 42.79
CA VAL A 61 5.22 0.78 43.92
C VAL A 61 4.23 0.03 44.85
N GLY A 62 3.76 -1.15 44.46
CA GLY A 62 2.86 -2.00 45.24
C GLY A 62 1.37 -1.80 44.94
N GLU A 63 1.02 -1.04 43.90
CA GLU A 63 -0.38 -0.87 43.47
C GLU A 63 -0.89 -2.11 42.72
N HIS A 64 -2.09 -2.54 43.07
CA HIS A 64 -2.75 -3.72 42.50
C HIS A 64 -3.69 -3.33 41.36
N PHE A 65 -3.42 -3.83 40.16
CA PHE A 65 -4.26 -3.65 38.98
C PHE A 65 -5.04 -4.93 38.70
N ILE A 66 -6.32 -4.93 39.08
CA ILE A 66 -7.23 -6.06 38.86
C ILE A 66 -7.72 -6.06 37.41
N LEU A 67 -7.58 -7.19 36.71
CA LEU A 67 -8.10 -7.34 35.36
C LEU A 67 -9.63 -7.52 35.39
N SER A 68 -10.36 -6.46 35.02
CA SER A 68 -11.83 -6.50 34.95
C SER A 68 -12.34 -7.52 33.92
N LYS A 69 -13.59 -7.98 34.07
CA LYS A 69 -14.26 -8.86 33.09
C LYS A 69 -14.25 -8.26 31.68
N ALA A 70 -14.49 -6.95 31.58
CA ALA A 70 -14.42 -6.22 30.32
C ALA A 70 -12.99 -6.18 29.76
N GLY A 71 -11.98 -5.90 30.59
CA GLY A 71 -10.57 -5.90 30.17
C GLY A 71 -10.11 -7.26 29.65
N LYS A 72 -10.48 -8.34 30.33
CA LYS A 72 -10.24 -9.71 29.88
C LYS A 72 -10.95 -10.03 28.58
N GLY A 73 -12.20 -9.58 28.42
CA GLY A 73 -12.93 -9.70 27.16
C GLY A 73 -12.28 -8.93 26.02
N ALA A 74 -11.74 -7.74 26.27
CA ALA A 74 -10.97 -6.97 25.29
C ALA A 74 -9.70 -7.73 24.86
N LEU A 75 -8.96 -8.35 25.79
CA LEU A 75 -7.81 -9.20 25.48
C LEU A 75 -8.19 -10.42 24.64
N ALA A 76 -9.32 -11.06 24.94
CA ALA A 76 -9.83 -12.19 24.15
C ALA A 76 -10.13 -11.78 22.70
N VAL A 77 -10.86 -10.67 22.52
CA VAL A 77 -11.14 -10.10 21.19
C VAL A 77 -9.85 -9.74 20.46
N PHE A 78 -8.90 -9.11 21.17
CA PHE A 78 -7.60 -8.74 20.62
C PHE A 78 -6.79 -9.95 20.15
N ALA A 79 -6.73 -11.02 20.94
CA ALA A 79 -6.02 -12.24 20.57
C ALA A 79 -6.60 -12.90 19.31
N LEU A 80 -7.93 -12.93 19.19
CA LEU A 80 -8.61 -13.42 17.99
C LEU A 80 -8.28 -12.55 16.78
N ALA A 81 -8.51 -11.24 16.88
CA ALA A 81 -8.30 -10.32 15.78
C ALA A 81 -6.84 -10.24 15.35
N GLY A 82 -5.92 -10.18 16.30
CA GLY A 82 -4.47 -10.19 16.07
C GLY A 82 -4.02 -11.46 15.35
N THR A 83 -4.50 -12.62 15.78
CA THR A 83 -4.22 -13.89 15.08
C THR A 83 -4.76 -13.85 13.65
N TRP A 84 -6.01 -13.44 13.44
CA TRP A 84 -6.60 -13.40 12.11
C TRP A 84 -5.94 -12.39 11.18
N TRP A 85 -5.49 -11.24 11.69
CA TRP A 85 -4.78 -10.23 10.91
C TRP A 85 -3.34 -10.64 10.58
N VAL A 86 -2.59 -11.21 11.53
CA VAL A 86 -1.20 -11.65 11.31
C VAL A 86 -1.12 -12.78 10.28
N PHE A 87 -2.06 -13.73 10.34
CA PHE A 87 -2.11 -14.86 9.39
C PHE A 87 -2.99 -14.59 8.17
N GLU A 88 -3.59 -13.40 8.07
CA GLU A 88 -4.46 -12.97 6.97
C GLU A 88 -5.55 -14.00 6.57
N VAL A 89 -6.04 -14.78 7.53
CA VAL A 89 -6.97 -15.90 7.24
C VAL A 89 -8.40 -15.45 7.00
N VAL A 90 -8.75 -14.25 7.46
CA VAL A 90 -10.04 -13.61 7.24
C VAL A 90 -9.76 -12.21 6.68
N PRO A 91 -10.50 -11.73 5.66
CA PRO A 91 -10.32 -10.37 5.16
C PRO A 91 -10.37 -9.34 6.30
N ILE A 92 -9.41 -8.41 6.33
CA ILE A 92 -9.19 -7.47 7.45
C ILE A 92 -10.49 -6.78 7.87
N GLY A 93 -11.31 -6.32 6.92
CA GLY A 93 -12.58 -5.66 7.21
C GLY A 93 -13.64 -6.56 7.85
N VAL A 94 -13.69 -7.85 7.50
CA VAL A 94 -14.58 -8.83 8.14
C VAL A 94 -14.16 -9.03 9.60
N THR A 95 -12.86 -9.19 9.85
CA THR A 95 -12.30 -9.24 11.20
C THR A 95 -12.62 -7.96 11.99
N SER A 96 -12.50 -6.77 11.38
CA SER A 96 -12.84 -5.50 12.04
C SER A 96 -14.31 -5.42 12.46
N ILE A 97 -15.25 -5.85 11.61
CA ILE A 97 -16.68 -5.90 11.97
C ILE A 97 -16.91 -6.90 13.09
N MET A 98 -16.28 -8.08 13.03
CA MET A 98 -16.34 -9.09 14.08
C MET A 98 -15.87 -8.54 15.43
N ILE A 99 -14.82 -7.71 15.47
CA ILE A 99 -14.37 -7.03 16.70
C ILE A 99 -15.49 -6.20 17.33
N GLY A 100 -16.21 -5.40 16.54
CA GLY A 100 -17.33 -4.59 17.04
C GLY A 100 -18.50 -5.45 17.57
N VAL A 101 -18.85 -6.49 16.81
CA VAL A 101 -19.91 -7.44 17.19
C VAL A 101 -19.55 -8.19 18.47
N LEU A 102 -18.34 -8.73 18.58
CA LEU A 102 -17.89 -9.47 19.76
C LEU A 102 -17.82 -8.58 21.00
N GLN A 103 -17.35 -7.34 20.86
CA GLN A 103 -17.34 -6.39 21.98
C GLN A 103 -18.75 -6.15 22.54
N ALA A 104 -19.75 -5.99 21.66
CA ALA A 104 -21.14 -5.79 22.07
C ALA A 104 -21.77 -7.06 22.67
N LEU A 105 -21.57 -8.22 22.02
CA LEU A 105 -22.15 -9.50 22.47
C LEU A 105 -21.59 -9.95 23.83
N PHE A 106 -20.30 -9.77 24.06
CA PHE A 106 -19.63 -10.16 25.29
C PHE A 106 -19.59 -9.05 26.35
N GLN A 107 -20.32 -7.94 26.12
CA GLN A 107 -20.45 -6.79 27.01
C GLN A 107 -19.09 -6.21 27.43
N VAL A 108 -18.12 -6.21 26.50
CA VAL A 108 -16.82 -5.54 26.69
C VAL A 108 -17.03 -4.03 26.73
N ARG A 109 -17.86 -3.52 25.81
CA ARG A 109 -18.35 -2.13 25.73
C ARG A 109 -19.81 -2.16 25.32
N THR A 110 -20.54 -1.06 25.52
CA THR A 110 -21.90 -0.96 25.00
C THR A 110 -21.88 -1.01 23.46
N ALA A 111 -22.95 -1.51 22.83
CA ALA A 111 -23.02 -1.57 21.36
C ALA A 111 -22.83 -0.17 20.73
N LYS A 112 -23.42 0.87 21.35
CA LYS A 112 -23.27 2.25 20.89
C LYS A 112 -21.82 2.70 20.89
N GLU A 113 -21.05 2.37 21.93
CA GLU A 113 -19.63 2.72 22.01
C GLU A 113 -18.78 1.90 21.05
N ALA A 114 -19.00 0.58 20.97
CA ALA A 114 -18.22 -0.31 20.10
C ALA A 114 -18.37 0.04 18.60
N PHE A 115 -19.57 0.45 18.17
CA PHE A 115 -19.80 0.84 16.77
C PHE A 115 -19.48 2.31 16.48
N LYS A 116 -19.36 3.17 17.50
CA LYS A 116 -18.98 4.58 17.32
C LYS A 116 -17.59 4.71 16.67
N ASP A 117 -16.67 3.81 16.98
CA ASP A 117 -15.28 3.83 16.50
C ASP A 117 -15.20 3.71 14.95
N PHE A 118 -16.20 3.13 14.30
CA PHE A 118 -16.26 3.09 12.82
C PHE A 118 -16.52 4.45 12.19
N MET A 119 -17.06 5.41 12.96
CA MET A 119 -17.35 6.77 12.54
C MET A 119 -16.32 7.78 13.08
N ASP A 120 -15.15 7.29 13.51
CA ASP A 120 -14.06 8.16 13.93
C ASP A 120 -13.65 9.13 12.79
N PRO A 121 -13.38 10.42 13.09
CA PRO A 121 -12.94 11.38 12.08
C PRO A 121 -11.74 10.91 11.24
N SER A 122 -10.81 10.15 11.82
CA SER A 122 -9.66 9.59 11.13
C SER A 122 -10.07 8.57 10.07
N VAL A 123 -11.08 7.74 10.38
CA VAL A 123 -11.65 6.77 9.42
C VAL A 123 -12.34 7.50 8.26
N LEU A 124 -13.14 8.53 8.57
CA LEU A 124 -13.80 9.36 7.55
C LEU A 124 -12.79 10.11 6.67
N PHE A 125 -11.70 10.59 7.27
CA PHE A 125 -10.60 11.23 6.55
C PHE A 125 -9.92 10.25 5.58
N ILE A 126 -9.62 9.02 6.02
CA ILE A 126 -9.05 7.96 5.17
C ILE A 126 -10.00 7.64 4.02
N PHE A 127 -11.31 7.55 4.28
CA PHE A 127 -12.30 7.35 3.22
C PHE A 127 -12.26 8.49 2.19
N GLY A 128 -12.29 9.74 2.63
CA GLY A 128 -12.22 10.92 1.76
C GLY A 128 -10.93 10.97 0.93
N SER A 129 -9.77 10.68 1.53
CA SER A 129 -8.48 10.68 0.83
C SER A 129 -8.41 9.62 -0.26
N ILE A 130 -8.97 8.42 -0.01
CA ILE A 130 -9.05 7.35 -1.01
C ILE A 130 -9.96 7.76 -2.18
N VAL A 131 -11.11 8.39 -1.89
CA VAL A 131 -12.02 8.90 -2.93
C VAL A 131 -11.33 9.94 -3.82
N ILE A 132 -10.64 10.91 -3.23
CA ILE A 132 -9.85 11.91 -3.96
C ILE A 132 -8.78 11.22 -4.81
N GLY A 133 -8.02 10.28 -4.25
CA GLY A 133 -7.02 9.51 -4.99
C GLY A 133 -7.60 8.77 -6.20
N MET A 134 -8.77 8.13 -6.05
CA MET A 134 -9.44 7.46 -7.16
C MET A 134 -9.81 8.41 -8.31
N VAL A 135 -10.21 9.64 -8.01
CA VAL A 135 -10.50 10.66 -9.04
C VAL A 135 -9.23 11.01 -9.80
N PHE A 136 -8.10 11.24 -9.12
CA PHE A 136 -6.81 11.54 -9.75
C PHE A 136 -6.32 10.40 -10.66
N THR A 137 -6.56 9.15 -10.27
CA THR A 137 -6.25 7.99 -11.13
C THR A 137 -7.17 7.93 -12.34
N LYS A 138 -8.48 8.16 -12.18
CA LYS A 138 -9.45 8.12 -13.29
C LYS A 138 -9.26 9.23 -14.31
N THR A 139 -8.84 10.44 -13.90
CA THR A 139 -8.60 11.57 -14.82
C THR A 139 -7.31 11.42 -15.63
N GLY A 140 -6.44 10.46 -15.30
CA GLY A 140 -5.17 10.25 -15.99
C GLY A 140 -4.09 11.28 -15.65
N LEU A 141 -4.34 12.21 -14.72
CA LEU A 141 -3.39 13.23 -14.29
C LEU A 141 -2.07 12.62 -13.78
N THR A 142 -2.17 11.51 -13.06
CA THR A 142 -1.04 10.73 -12.56
C THR A 142 -0.16 10.20 -13.69
N LYS A 143 -0.75 9.70 -14.80
CA LYS A 143 -0.02 9.24 -15.99
C LYS A 143 0.68 10.41 -16.68
N ARG A 144 -0.01 11.55 -16.84
CA ARG A 144 0.56 12.77 -17.43
C ARG A 144 1.78 13.26 -16.65
N LEU A 145 1.70 13.30 -15.32
CA LEU A 145 2.82 13.71 -14.48
C LEU A 145 4.04 12.79 -14.69
N ALA A 146 3.79 11.48 -14.78
CA ALA A 146 4.85 10.52 -14.92
C ALA A 146 5.53 10.53 -16.30
N TYR A 147 4.77 10.71 -17.39
CA TYR A 147 5.35 10.90 -18.73
C TYR A 147 6.10 12.23 -18.84
N LYS A 148 5.55 13.32 -18.28
CA LYS A 148 6.24 14.61 -18.25
C LYS A 148 7.57 14.54 -17.49
N MET A 149 7.63 13.75 -16.41
CA MET A 149 8.91 13.49 -15.74
C MET A 149 9.92 12.82 -16.66
N LEU A 150 9.53 11.80 -17.43
CA LEU A 150 10.42 11.13 -18.39
C LEU A 150 10.99 12.08 -19.45
N GLU A 151 10.20 13.06 -19.88
CA GLU A 151 10.67 14.09 -20.80
C GLU A 151 11.76 14.99 -20.22
N ILE A 152 11.73 15.19 -18.89
CA ILE A 152 12.67 16.03 -18.12
C ILE A 152 13.95 15.26 -17.78
N VAL A 153 13.84 14.03 -17.26
CA VAL A 153 15.01 13.25 -16.82
C VAL A 153 15.84 12.70 -17.98
N GLY A 154 15.24 12.57 -19.16
CA GLY A 154 15.90 12.12 -20.38
C GLY A 154 16.20 10.62 -20.35
N GLU A 155 17.37 10.25 -20.86
CA GLU A 155 17.69 8.85 -21.20
C GLU A 155 18.70 8.19 -20.26
N LYS A 156 19.29 8.94 -19.32
CA LYS A 156 20.28 8.38 -18.37
C LYS A 156 19.58 7.50 -17.34
N THR A 157 20.01 6.25 -17.20
CA THR A 157 19.37 5.26 -16.32
C THR A 157 19.36 5.67 -14.85
N SER A 158 20.40 6.36 -14.39
CA SER A 158 20.46 6.94 -13.03
C SER A 158 19.43 8.04 -12.81
N MET A 159 19.19 8.89 -13.83
CA MET A 159 18.19 9.96 -13.79
C MET A 159 16.78 9.42 -13.91
N ILE A 160 16.60 8.32 -14.66
CA ILE A 160 15.33 7.61 -14.75
C ILE A 160 14.95 7.01 -13.39
N TYR A 161 15.89 6.37 -12.69
CA TYR A 161 15.69 5.93 -11.30
C TYR A 161 15.26 7.08 -10.40
N LEU A 162 16.03 8.17 -10.39
CA LEU A 162 15.73 9.34 -9.57
C LEU A 162 14.34 9.89 -9.89
N GLY A 163 14.04 10.09 -11.17
CA GLY A 163 12.75 10.60 -11.62
C GLY A 163 11.57 9.71 -11.23
N CYS A 164 11.69 8.40 -11.41
CA CYS A 164 10.67 7.44 -11.02
C CYS A 164 10.42 7.48 -9.51
N PHE A 165 11.48 7.53 -8.71
CA PHE A 165 11.37 7.54 -7.25
C PHE A 165 10.80 8.86 -6.74
N VAL A 166 11.25 9.99 -7.28
CA VAL A 166 10.72 11.32 -6.94
C VAL A 166 9.24 11.44 -7.31
N VAL A 167 8.83 10.99 -8.50
CA VAL A 167 7.41 11.00 -8.90
C VAL A 167 6.58 10.07 -8.04
N THR A 168 7.09 8.87 -7.75
CA THR A 168 6.40 7.94 -6.84
C THR A 168 6.16 8.59 -5.48
N SER A 169 7.19 9.16 -4.85
CA SER A 169 7.07 9.86 -3.58
C SER A 169 6.10 11.04 -3.67
N ALA A 170 6.22 11.89 -4.69
CA ALA A 170 5.33 13.05 -4.87
C ALA A 170 3.85 12.65 -5.04
N LEU A 171 3.58 11.58 -5.80
CA LEU A 171 2.23 11.05 -5.96
C LEU A 171 1.66 10.52 -4.64
N THR A 172 2.50 9.94 -3.77
CA THR A 172 2.03 9.47 -2.45
C THR A 172 1.60 10.59 -1.52
N HIS A 173 1.93 11.84 -1.80
CA HIS A 173 1.43 12.95 -0.99
C HIS A 173 -0.05 13.23 -1.21
N ILE A 174 -0.63 12.75 -2.31
CA ILE A 174 -1.99 13.08 -2.76
C ILE A 174 -2.89 11.82 -2.75
N MET A 175 -2.31 10.63 -2.83
CA MET A 175 -3.05 9.37 -2.87
C MET A 175 -2.32 8.24 -2.16
N ALA A 176 -3.06 7.18 -1.81
CA ALA A 176 -2.54 6.02 -1.13
C ALA A 176 -1.39 5.36 -1.90
N HIS A 177 -0.33 4.96 -1.20
CA HIS A 177 0.85 4.30 -1.78
C HIS A 177 0.54 3.07 -2.64
N THR A 178 -0.50 2.30 -2.31
CA THR A 178 -0.97 1.17 -3.13
C THR A 178 -1.53 1.63 -4.47
N ALA A 179 -2.30 2.72 -4.49
CA ALA A 179 -2.83 3.33 -5.71
C ALA A 179 -1.72 3.95 -6.56
N VAL A 180 -0.74 4.60 -5.94
CA VAL A 180 0.46 5.09 -6.64
C VAL A 180 1.22 3.95 -7.29
N ALA A 181 1.50 2.88 -6.55
CA ALA A 181 2.21 1.72 -7.08
C ALA A 181 1.48 1.13 -8.30
N ALA A 182 0.16 0.91 -8.19
CA ALA A 182 -0.66 0.42 -9.30
C ALA A 182 -0.64 1.35 -10.52
N THR A 183 -0.57 2.67 -10.30
CA THR A 183 -0.57 3.68 -11.36
C THR A 183 0.79 3.81 -12.05
N VAL A 184 1.88 3.74 -11.29
CA VAL A 184 3.26 3.89 -11.77
C VAL A 184 3.77 2.57 -12.38
N PHE A 185 3.27 1.42 -11.95
CA PHE A 185 3.74 0.11 -12.42
C PHE A 185 3.72 -0.07 -13.96
N PRO A 186 2.64 0.28 -14.70
CA PRO A 186 2.64 0.20 -16.17
C PRO A 186 3.68 1.10 -16.84
N LEU A 187 3.97 2.27 -16.25
CA LEU A 187 5.02 3.15 -16.73
C LEU A 187 6.39 2.51 -16.58
N LEU A 188 6.67 1.92 -15.42
CA LEU A 188 7.94 1.23 -15.17
C LEU A 188 8.12 0.03 -16.10
N LEU A 189 7.04 -0.68 -16.41
CA LEU A 189 7.05 -1.72 -17.45
C LEU A 189 7.41 -1.15 -18.82
N ALA A 190 6.83 -0.02 -19.23
CA ALA A 190 7.14 0.60 -20.51
C ALA A 190 8.60 1.08 -20.60
N ILE A 191 9.15 1.62 -19.51
CA ILE A 191 10.57 2.00 -19.39
C ILE A 191 11.46 0.75 -19.48
N TYR A 192 11.11 -0.30 -18.72
CA TYR A 192 11.88 -1.54 -18.68
C TYR A 192 11.87 -2.29 -20.01
N ALA A 193 10.74 -2.29 -20.73
CA ALA A 193 10.64 -2.89 -22.06
C ALA A 193 11.60 -2.24 -23.07
N LEU A 194 11.83 -0.92 -22.96
CA LEU A 194 12.81 -0.21 -23.79
C LEU A 194 14.27 -0.45 -23.38
N TYR A 195 14.50 -0.97 -22.19
CA TYR A 195 15.84 -1.32 -21.72
C TYR A 195 16.48 -2.42 -22.58
N GLY A 196 15.66 -3.27 -23.21
CA GLY A 196 16.09 -4.16 -24.30
C GLY A 196 16.99 -5.32 -23.85
N GLU A 197 16.48 -6.20 -22.97
CA GLU A 197 17.16 -7.46 -22.61
C GLU A 197 16.28 -8.72 -22.74
N GLY A 198 15.14 -8.63 -23.44
CA GLY A 198 14.20 -9.75 -23.59
C GLY A 198 13.69 -10.23 -22.23
N ASP A 199 13.62 -11.56 -22.04
CA ASP A 199 13.17 -12.18 -20.78
C ASP A 199 14.24 -12.26 -19.67
N LYS A 200 15.43 -11.66 -19.87
CA LYS A 200 16.47 -11.68 -18.82
C LYS A 200 16.16 -10.67 -17.72
N LYS A 201 16.12 -11.16 -16.48
CA LYS A 201 15.95 -10.34 -15.27
C LYS A 201 17.19 -9.47 -15.05
N THR A 202 17.07 -8.16 -15.21
CA THR A 202 18.18 -7.21 -15.00
C THR A 202 18.17 -6.59 -13.60
N LYS A 203 19.33 -6.11 -13.15
CA LYS A 203 19.46 -5.29 -11.93
C LYS A 203 18.69 -3.99 -12.08
N PHE A 204 18.73 -3.36 -13.27
CA PHE A 204 17.92 -2.18 -13.54
C PHE A 204 16.42 -2.43 -13.29
N GLY A 205 15.86 -3.52 -13.83
CA GLY A 205 14.46 -3.89 -13.62
C GLY A 205 14.15 -4.18 -12.15
N LYS A 206 14.99 -4.99 -11.48
CA LYS A 206 14.83 -5.27 -10.04
C LYS A 206 14.81 -3.99 -9.20
N GLY A 207 15.76 -3.08 -9.42
CA GLY A 207 15.81 -1.83 -8.67
C GLY A 207 14.68 -0.88 -9.01
N LEU A 208 14.17 -0.91 -10.24
CA LEU A 208 13.02 -0.08 -10.64
C LEU A 208 11.76 -0.50 -9.89
N PHE A 209 11.44 -1.81 -9.88
CA PHE A 209 10.21 -2.32 -9.27
C PHE A 209 10.29 -2.45 -7.75
N ILE A 210 11.39 -3.00 -7.22
CA ILE A 210 11.60 -3.10 -5.77
C ILE A 210 11.76 -1.70 -5.19
N GLY A 211 12.58 -0.85 -5.83
CA GLY A 211 12.79 0.52 -5.36
C GLY A 211 11.53 1.36 -5.38
N MET A 212 10.67 1.22 -6.40
CA MET A 212 9.35 1.85 -6.39
C MET A 212 8.52 1.45 -5.17
N ALA A 213 8.49 0.16 -4.80
CA ALA A 213 7.73 -0.30 -3.63
C ALA A 213 8.24 0.32 -2.32
N TYR A 214 9.56 0.37 -2.12
CA TYR A 214 10.15 1.00 -0.94
C TYR A 214 9.94 2.51 -0.90
N VAL A 215 10.11 3.18 -2.04
CA VAL A 215 9.94 4.64 -2.14
C VAL A 215 8.48 5.06 -1.99
N ALA A 216 7.53 4.28 -2.51
CA ALA A 216 6.12 4.50 -2.24
C ALA A 216 5.83 4.42 -0.73
N GLY A 217 6.47 3.51 -0.01
CA GLY A 217 6.42 3.47 1.45
C GLY A 217 7.02 4.72 2.10
N ALA A 218 8.23 5.12 1.70
CA ALA A 218 8.93 6.28 2.25
C ALA A 218 8.19 7.60 2.02
N GLY A 219 7.72 7.86 0.80
CA GLY A 219 6.97 9.09 0.49
C GLY A 219 5.62 9.17 1.21
N SER A 220 4.99 8.01 1.46
CA SER A 220 3.66 7.96 2.06
C SER A 220 3.57 8.44 3.51
N ILE A 221 4.70 8.58 4.21
CA ILE A 221 4.74 9.10 5.58
C ILE A 221 4.62 10.62 5.63
N ILE A 222 4.84 11.31 4.50
CA ILE A 222 4.93 12.77 4.45
C ILE A 222 3.56 13.40 4.69
N THR A 223 2.48 12.84 4.15
CA THR A 223 1.13 13.39 4.33
C THR A 223 0.16 12.33 4.85
N LEU A 224 -0.96 12.78 5.44
CA LEU A 224 -2.03 11.88 5.87
C LEU A 224 -2.76 11.19 4.70
N LEU A 225 -2.56 11.64 3.46
CA LEU A 225 -3.19 11.05 2.27
C LEU A 225 -2.43 9.80 1.78
N GLY A 226 -1.13 9.71 2.06
CA GLY A 226 -0.27 8.64 1.54
C GLY A 226 -0.43 7.30 2.26
N ALA A 227 -0.54 7.32 3.59
CA ALA A 227 -0.69 6.12 4.40
C ALA A 227 -1.73 6.32 5.51
N ALA A 228 -2.72 5.42 5.54
CA ALA A 228 -3.76 5.38 6.58
C ALA A 228 -3.20 5.33 8.01
N ARG A 229 -2.01 4.74 8.19
CA ARG A 229 -1.27 4.66 9.46
C ARG A 229 -1.09 6.04 10.12
N GLY A 230 -0.80 7.08 9.35
CA GLY A 230 -0.60 8.42 9.88
C GLY A 230 -1.89 9.01 10.47
N ALA A 231 -3.03 8.83 9.78
CA ALA A 231 -4.32 9.32 10.24
C ALA A 231 -4.75 8.60 11.53
N VAL A 232 -4.61 7.26 11.57
CA VAL A 232 -4.90 6.46 12.77
C VAL A 232 -3.99 6.84 13.93
N ALA A 233 -2.70 7.06 13.68
CA ALA A 233 -1.74 7.46 14.71
C ALA A 233 -2.09 8.83 15.33
N ILE A 234 -2.53 9.80 14.53
CA ILE A 234 -3.01 11.10 15.05
C ILE A 234 -4.29 10.92 15.87
N GLY A 235 -5.22 10.08 15.42
CA GLY A 235 -6.42 9.75 16.19
C GLY A 235 -6.07 9.24 17.59
N PHE A 236 -5.21 8.23 17.68
CA PHE A 236 -4.74 7.71 18.97
C PHE A 236 -3.94 8.73 19.77
N PHE A 237 -3.08 9.52 19.12
CA PHE A 237 -2.31 10.56 19.80
C PHE A 237 -3.22 11.61 20.45
N ASN A 238 -4.26 12.04 19.75
CA ASN A 238 -5.26 12.95 20.30
C ASN A 238 -6.01 12.31 21.48
N ASP A 239 -6.43 11.05 21.33
CA ASP A 239 -7.13 10.34 22.40
C ASP A 239 -6.29 10.22 23.68
N ILE A 240 -4.98 10.00 23.57
CA ILE A 240 -4.06 9.81 24.70
C ILE A 240 -3.59 11.16 25.27
N MET A 241 -3.05 12.03 24.42
CA MET A 241 -2.36 13.26 24.82
C MET A 241 -3.30 14.46 24.91
N LYS A 242 -4.54 14.35 24.41
CA LYS A 242 -5.51 15.45 24.30
C LYS A 242 -4.95 16.65 23.53
N GLN A 243 -4.12 16.35 22.53
CA GLN A 243 -3.47 17.32 21.66
C GLN A 243 -3.76 16.99 20.20
N ASP A 244 -4.24 17.99 19.46
CA ASP A 244 -4.50 17.86 18.03
C ASP A 244 -3.23 18.09 17.21
N VAL A 245 -2.96 17.20 16.25
CA VAL A 245 -1.94 17.40 15.21
C VAL A 245 -2.64 17.64 13.88
N SER A 246 -2.45 18.83 13.32
CA SER A 246 -3.07 19.15 12.03
C SER A 246 -2.36 18.48 10.85
N PHE A 247 -3.07 18.38 9.72
CA PHE A 247 -2.53 17.85 8.45
C PHE A 247 -1.20 18.51 8.05
N PHE A 248 -1.16 19.85 8.07
CA PHE A 248 0.02 20.61 7.66
C PHE A 248 1.15 20.53 8.68
N GLN A 249 0.82 20.41 9.97
CA GLN A 249 1.81 20.24 11.03
C GLN A 249 2.53 18.90 10.89
N LEU A 250 1.80 17.79 10.75
CA LEU A 250 2.43 16.50 10.47
C LEU A 250 3.28 16.59 9.20
N THR A 251 2.71 17.17 8.14
CA THR A 251 3.40 17.28 6.86
C THR A 251 4.70 18.04 6.99
N TYR A 252 4.73 19.16 7.71
CA TYR A 252 5.92 19.94 7.96
C TYR A 252 7.03 19.10 8.63
N TYR A 253 6.69 18.37 9.69
CA TYR A 253 7.66 17.54 10.41
C TYR A 253 8.13 16.31 9.62
N MET A 254 7.24 15.70 8.83
CA MET A 254 7.54 14.48 8.07
C MET A 254 8.14 14.76 6.69
N PHE A 255 8.07 16.00 6.20
CA PHE A 255 8.56 16.37 4.87
C PHE A 255 10.05 16.07 4.69
N ILE A 256 10.89 16.56 5.61
CA ILE A 256 12.34 16.38 5.52
C ILE A 256 12.72 14.89 5.68
N PRO A 257 12.26 14.16 6.72
CA PRO A 257 12.57 12.73 6.85
C PRO A 257 12.10 11.90 5.66
N GLY A 258 10.88 12.11 5.17
CA GLY A 258 10.33 11.31 4.07
C GLY A 258 11.09 11.51 2.76
N TRP A 259 11.43 12.76 2.40
CA TRP A 259 12.23 13.02 1.20
C TRP A 259 13.66 12.55 1.35
N LEU A 260 14.27 12.72 2.52
CA LEU A 260 15.60 12.20 2.82
C LEU A 260 15.63 10.68 2.66
N MET A 261 14.60 9.97 3.15
CA MET A 261 14.46 8.52 2.94
C MET A 261 14.33 8.18 1.45
N THR A 262 13.54 8.92 0.67
CA THR A 262 13.44 8.71 -0.79
C THR A 262 14.79 8.84 -1.49
N PHE A 263 15.58 9.87 -1.17
CA PHE A 263 16.93 10.04 -1.75
C PHE A 263 17.94 9.02 -1.23
N ALA A 264 17.85 8.62 0.04
CA ALA A 264 18.67 7.56 0.60
C ALA A 264 18.39 6.21 -0.07
N LEU A 265 17.11 5.88 -0.32
CA LEU A 265 16.71 4.70 -1.08
C LEU A 265 17.21 4.76 -2.51
N TRP A 266 17.10 5.92 -3.18
CA TRP A 266 17.70 6.11 -4.50
C TRP A 266 19.21 5.81 -4.49
N GLY A 267 19.96 6.36 -3.53
CA GLY A 267 21.38 6.09 -3.37
C GLY A 267 21.68 4.61 -3.12
N TYR A 268 20.90 3.97 -2.23
CA TYR A 268 21.00 2.55 -1.94
C TYR A 268 20.80 1.69 -3.20
N PHE A 269 19.74 1.93 -3.97
CA PHE A 269 19.47 1.17 -5.20
C PHE A 269 20.49 1.44 -6.30
N MET A 270 21.07 2.64 -6.37
CA MET A 270 22.17 2.96 -7.28
C MET A 270 23.46 2.15 -6.96
N VAL A 271 23.71 1.84 -5.68
CA VAL A 271 24.88 1.06 -5.24
C VAL A 271 24.58 -0.44 -5.32
N ALA A 272 23.48 -0.89 -4.74
CA ALA A 272 23.12 -2.31 -4.62
C ALA A 272 22.65 -2.92 -5.97
N LEU A 273 21.89 -2.16 -6.75
CA LEU A 273 21.30 -2.59 -8.03
C LEU A 273 21.70 -1.64 -9.15
N LYS A 274 23.01 -1.40 -9.28
CA LYS A 274 23.58 -0.53 -10.31
C LYS A 274 23.10 -0.96 -11.72
N PRO A 275 22.51 -0.03 -12.51
CA PRO A 275 22.07 -0.32 -13.87
C PRO A 275 23.22 -0.80 -14.76
N GLU A 276 22.96 -1.82 -15.57
CA GLU A 276 23.92 -2.41 -16.50
C GLU A 276 24.32 -1.44 -17.63
N LYS A 277 23.31 -0.78 -18.21
CA LYS A 277 23.41 0.26 -19.24
C LYS A 277 23.36 1.65 -18.60
N LYS A 278 24.14 2.59 -19.15
CA LYS A 278 24.14 4.00 -18.72
C LYS A 278 22.98 4.81 -19.30
N THR A 279 22.43 4.38 -20.44
CA THR A 279 21.37 5.10 -21.16
C THR A 279 20.34 4.15 -21.77
N ILE A 280 19.12 4.65 -21.96
CA ILE A 280 18.03 3.99 -22.71
C ILE A 280 17.68 4.88 -23.92
N PRO A 281 18.27 4.63 -25.10
CA PRO A 281 18.01 5.43 -26.30
C PRO A 281 16.54 5.39 -26.71
N GLY A 282 15.98 6.55 -27.10
CA GLY A 282 14.61 6.65 -27.61
C GLY A 282 13.52 6.67 -26.52
N LEU A 283 13.88 6.57 -25.24
CA LEU A 283 12.91 6.66 -24.14
C LEU A 283 12.22 8.03 -24.12
N ARG A 284 12.98 9.10 -24.35
CA ARG A 284 12.46 10.48 -24.31
C ARG A 284 11.43 10.72 -25.41
N GLU A 285 11.70 10.21 -26.62
CA GLU A 285 10.80 10.34 -27.76
C GLU A 285 9.52 9.51 -27.56
N LYS A 286 9.65 8.28 -27.06
CA LYS A 286 8.49 7.45 -26.72
C LYS A 286 7.63 8.08 -25.61
N ALA A 287 8.26 8.67 -24.59
CA ALA A 287 7.55 9.38 -23.53
C ALA A 287 6.74 10.57 -24.08
N LYS A 288 7.32 11.37 -24.97
CA LYS A 288 6.60 12.47 -25.65
C LYS A 288 5.40 11.96 -26.44
N LYS A 289 5.57 10.87 -27.21
CA LYS A 289 4.48 10.29 -27.99
C LYS A 289 3.34 9.78 -27.09
N LEU A 290 3.67 9.08 -26.00
CA LEU A 290 2.70 8.58 -25.02
C LEU A 290 1.97 9.72 -24.30
N ASN A 291 2.67 10.82 -23.99
CA ASN A 291 2.07 12.00 -23.39
C ASN A 291 1.08 12.68 -24.34
N ALA A 292 1.44 12.86 -25.61
CA ALA A 292 0.57 13.43 -26.64
C ALA A 292 -0.69 12.59 -26.91
N GLN A 293 -0.61 11.26 -26.74
CA GLN A 293 -1.77 10.36 -26.86
C GLN A 293 -2.78 10.48 -25.71
N LEU A 294 -2.43 11.11 -24.58
CA LEU A 294 -3.33 11.30 -23.44
C LEU A 294 -4.24 12.54 -23.55
N GLY A 295 -4.17 13.29 -24.66
CA GLY A 295 -4.96 14.50 -24.91
C GLY A 295 -4.41 15.73 -24.20
#